data_AF-A0A959VF18-F1
#
_entry.id   AF-A0A959VF18-F1
#
_cell.length_a   1.000
_cell.length_b   1.000
_cell.length_c   1.000
_cell.angle_alpha   90.00
_cell.angle_beta   90.00
_cell.angle_gamma   90.00
#
_symmetry.space_group_name_H-M   'P 1'
#
loop_
_entity.id
_entity.type
_entity.pdbx_description
1 polymer ?
#
loop_
_entity_poly.entity_id
_entity_poly.type
_entity_poly.pdbx_seq_one_letter_code
_entity_poly.pdbx_strand_id
1 'polypeptide(L)'
;MTIIKTMQRNLHQLLIIITVILLSLTTNTSTAQDELRQLTIDDALEIAKQQSPDALIAKHRFRSSYWQYRRYRAYYLPALTLYGTLPDFDRSIRTISTVEGEVFSPLTTNGVYGGLSLNQRIGFTGGTLSLNSNISRIDNIYENPDTTFTQYSSSLLNITYTQPIFQYNSYKWERKIEPMLYSEAKKKYVEDMEQVSLTTTNYFFNLLRAQIQEKIALINQANYDTLYKIAVGRYNLGKIAENDLLQLELQYLRSNSAVKEAELDVDDQLFRFKSFLRIQDDVDIELIIPDDFKQFFVNANKAVEEARYNNSEALGFSRRLIEAEREVAQAKLDGRFDAQLFAVYGITNNADMIQDLNDNPLDQQQLRLGITLPILDWGVAKGQIKMAESNQELVRTSVEQEQIDFDQSVFLSVAQFNMQFDQVQIAAKADTVAQKGYEITKARYLIGKISITDLNIAQSEANSSKGNYINALWTYWRYYYVVRRLTLFDFELNRPITVDYKDLL
;
A
#
# COMPACT_ATOMS: atom_id res chain seq x y z
N MET A 1 -56.29 6.67 -48.83
CA MET A 1 -56.77 6.44 -47.44
C MET A 1 -55.76 5.69 -46.54
N THR A 2 -54.71 5.07 -47.10
CA THR A 2 -53.76 4.24 -46.36
C THR A 2 -52.61 5.03 -45.70
N ILE A 3 -52.20 6.17 -46.26
CA ILE A 3 -51.07 6.98 -45.77
C ILE A 3 -51.41 7.78 -44.50
N ILE A 4 -52.68 8.22 -44.36
CA ILE A 4 -53.15 8.98 -43.18
C ILE A 4 -53.23 8.08 -41.93
N LYS A 5 -53.58 6.80 -42.10
CA LYS A 5 -53.64 5.82 -41.00
C LYS A 5 -52.24 5.46 -40.46
N THR A 6 -51.23 5.38 -41.31
CA THR A 6 -49.84 5.14 -40.87
C THR A 6 -49.23 6.35 -40.17
N MET A 7 -49.55 7.57 -40.61
CA MET A 7 -49.08 8.78 -39.93
C MET A 7 -49.71 8.97 -38.53
N GLN A 8 -51.02 8.69 -38.36
CA GLN A 8 -51.65 8.74 -37.03
C GLN A 8 -51.09 7.69 -36.07
N ARG A 9 -50.73 6.50 -36.55
CA ARG A 9 -50.14 5.44 -35.72
C ARG A 9 -48.73 5.82 -35.23
N ASN A 10 -47.92 6.43 -36.09
CA ASN A 10 -46.58 6.89 -35.72
C ASN A 10 -46.62 8.10 -34.77
N LEU A 11 -47.61 8.99 -34.92
CA LEU A 11 -47.80 10.12 -34.00
C LEU A 11 -48.23 9.65 -32.60
N HIS A 12 -49.10 8.64 -32.51
CA HIS A 12 -49.46 8.03 -31.22
C HIS A 12 -48.31 7.29 -30.56
N GLN A 13 -47.47 6.58 -31.33
CA GLN A 13 -46.27 5.95 -30.78
C GLN A 13 -45.25 6.98 -30.28
N LEU A 14 -45.07 8.10 -31.00
CA LEU A 14 -44.20 9.18 -30.57
C LEU A 14 -44.72 9.85 -29.29
N LEU A 15 -46.03 10.07 -29.19
CA LEU A 15 -46.68 10.62 -27.99
C LEU A 15 -46.51 9.68 -26.80
N ILE A 16 -46.71 8.37 -26.98
CA ILE A 16 -46.51 7.38 -25.90
C ILE A 16 -45.04 7.37 -25.43
N ILE A 17 -44.08 7.42 -26.35
CA ILE A 17 -42.65 7.49 -26.01
C ILE A 17 -42.33 8.79 -25.25
N ILE A 18 -42.85 9.93 -25.70
CA ILE A 18 -42.68 11.22 -25.01
C ILE A 18 -43.36 11.21 -23.64
N THR A 19 -44.51 10.56 -23.49
CA THR A 19 -45.21 10.46 -22.20
C THR A 19 -44.49 9.52 -21.23
N VAL A 20 -43.90 8.43 -21.72
CA VAL A 20 -43.07 7.51 -20.91
C VAL A 20 -41.74 8.18 -20.50
N ILE A 21 -41.14 8.97 -21.39
CA ILE A 21 -39.97 9.78 -21.08
C ILE A 21 -40.32 10.87 -20.04
N LEU A 22 -41.44 11.59 -20.21
CA LEU A 22 -41.89 12.58 -19.22
C LEU A 22 -42.23 11.94 -17.87
N LEU A 23 -42.88 10.76 -17.84
CA LEU A 23 -43.17 10.04 -16.59
C LEU A 23 -41.89 9.55 -15.90
N SER A 24 -40.87 9.16 -16.67
CA SER A 24 -39.56 8.77 -16.15
C SER A 24 -38.72 9.94 -15.62
N LEU A 25 -38.99 11.17 -16.08
CA LEU A 25 -38.34 12.38 -15.57
C LEU A 25 -39.02 12.90 -14.29
N THR A 26 -40.26 12.51 -13.99
CA THR A 26 -41.01 13.03 -12.83
C THR A 26 -40.93 12.18 -11.56
N THR A 27 -40.22 11.05 -11.55
CA THR A 27 -40.14 10.15 -10.38
C THR A 27 -38.85 10.23 -9.56
N ASN A 28 -37.94 11.14 -9.87
CA ASN A 28 -36.71 11.35 -9.10
C ASN A 28 -36.73 12.67 -8.33
N THR A 29 -37.82 12.97 -7.61
CA THR A 29 -37.68 13.78 -6.39
C THR A 29 -37.29 12.82 -5.28
N SER A 30 -36.01 12.43 -5.24
CA SER A 30 -35.45 11.94 -4.00
C SER A 30 -35.56 13.13 -3.04
N THR A 31 -36.46 13.04 -2.08
CA THR A 31 -36.34 13.81 -0.85
C THR A 31 -34.92 13.58 -0.35
N ALA A 32 -34.06 14.59 -0.47
CA ALA A 32 -32.93 14.74 0.44
C ALA A 32 -33.57 14.87 1.81
N GLN A 33 -33.74 13.74 2.50
CA GLN A 33 -33.87 13.78 3.93
C GLN A 33 -32.49 14.23 4.40
N ASP A 34 -32.43 15.33 5.14
CA ASP A 34 -31.34 15.60 6.08
C ASP A 34 -31.37 14.45 7.10
N GLU A 35 -30.90 13.28 6.67
CA GLU A 35 -30.92 12.07 7.47
C GLU A 35 -29.67 12.11 8.33
N LEU A 36 -29.85 12.59 9.58
CA LEU A 36 -28.82 12.53 10.61
C LEU A 36 -28.30 11.09 10.69
N ARG A 37 -27.09 10.88 10.19
CA ARG A 37 -26.49 9.56 10.10
C ARG A 37 -25.74 9.29 11.39
N GLN A 38 -26.28 8.39 12.19
CA GLN A 38 -25.57 7.90 13.37
C GLN A 38 -24.52 6.87 12.96
N LEU A 39 -23.28 7.06 13.39
CA LEU A 39 -22.16 6.16 13.09
C LEU A 39 -21.51 5.64 14.36
N THR A 40 -21.32 4.34 14.43
CA THR A 40 -20.47 3.68 15.42
C THR A 40 -19.02 3.66 14.95
N ILE A 41 -18.10 3.28 15.84
CA ILE A 41 -16.69 3.08 15.47
C ILE A 41 -16.54 1.96 14.43
N ASP A 42 -17.35 0.90 14.53
CA ASP A 42 -17.32 -0.23 13.60
C ASP A 42 -17.79 0.19 12.20
N ASP A 43 -18.83 1.01 12.10
CA ASP A 43 -19.28 1.57 10.82
C ASP A 43 -18.17 2.42 10.19
N ALA A 44 -17.53 3.28 10.98
CA ALA A 44 -16.43 4.13 10.50
C ALA A 44 -15.25 3.28 10.02
N LEU A 45 -14.92 2.20 10.73
CA LEU A 45 -13.87 1.25 10.37
C LEU A 45 -14.18 0.50 9.09
N GLU A 46 -15.42 0.05 8.91
CA GLU A 46 -15.85 -0.63 7.70
C GLU A 46 -15.75 0.29 6.49
N ILE A 47 -16.30 1.51 6.59
CA ILE A 47 -16.21 2.52 5.53
C ILE A 47 -14.73 2.83 5.22
N ALA A 48 -13.91 3.06 6.24
CA ALA A 48 -12.50 3.36 6.04
C ALA A 48 -11.76 2.23 5.32
N LYS A 49 -11.97 0.98 5.74
CA LYS A 49 -11.33 -0.19 5.12
C LYS A 49 -11.76 -0.40 3.67
N GLN A 50 -12.98 -0.01 3.31
CA GLN A 50 -13.50 -0.15 1.95
C GLN A 50 -13.03 0.95 1.00
N GLN A 51 -13.04 2.22 1.44
CA GLN A 51 -12.89 3.35 0.50
C GLN A 51 -11.93 4.47 0.92
N SER A 52 -11.31 4.43 2.11
CA SER A 52 -10.35 5.47 2.50
C SER A 52 -9.15 5.53 1.55
N PRO A 53 -8.52 6.71 1.34
CA PRO A 53 -7.30 6.82 0.54
C PRO A 53 -6.20 5.86 0.99
N ASP A 54 -6.01 5.71 2.30
CA ASP A 54 -4.98 4.86 2.89
C ASP A 54 -5.23 3.36 2.58
N ALA A 55 -6.48 2.91 2.68
CA ALA A 55 -6.85 1.54 2.31
C ALA A 55 -6.63 1.26 0.81
N LEU A 56 -6.95 2.23 -0.05
CA LEU A 56 -6.69 2.12 -1.49
C LEU A 56 -5.19 2.08 -1.80
N ILE A 57 -4.38 2.91 -1.13
CA ILE A 57 -2.92 2.89 -1.25
C ILE A 57 -2.37 1.52 -0.84
N ALA A 58 -2.83 0.97 0.29
CA ALA A 58 -2.44 -0.37 0.74
C ALA A 58 -2.77 -1.44 -0.30
N LYS A 59 -3.99 -1.41 -0.86
CA LYS A 59 -4.43 -2.33 -1.93
C LYS A 59 -3.55 -2.23 -3.18
N HIS A 60 -3.28 -1.02 -3.66
CA HIS A 60 -2.44 -0.82 -4.85
C HIS A 60 -0.99 -1.20 -4.62
N ARG A 61 -0.43 -0.91 -3.44
CA ARG A 61 0.92 -1.33 -3.05
C ARG A 61 1.03 -2.85 -3.07
N PHE A 62 0.10 -3.56 -2.45
CA PHE A 62 0.07 -5.03 -2.48
C PHE A 62 -0.07 -5.58 -3.91
N ARG A 63 -0.98 -5.01 -4.72
CA ARG A 63 -1.18 -5.41 -6.12
C ARG A 63 0.12 -5.25 -6.93
N SER A 64 0.87 -4.19 -6.71
CA SER A 64 2.19 -3.99 -7.33
C SER A 64 3.16 -5.12 -6.96
N SER A 65 3.30 -5.43 -5.66
CA SER A 65 4.14 -6.53 -5.18
C SER A 65 3.71 -7.90 -5.73
N TYR A 66 2.40 -8.13 -5.88
CA TYR A 66 1.89 -9.34 -6.53
C TYR A 66 2.33 -9.44 -7.99
N TRP A 67 2.18 -8.36 -8.77
CA TRP A 67 2.60 -8.35 -10.17
C TRP A 67 4.12 -8.44 -10.33
N GLN A 68 4.89 -7.88 -9.39
CA GLN A 68 6.34 -8.09 -9.33
C GLN A 68 6.67 -9.58 -9.13
N TYR A 69 6.05 -10.25 -8.16
CA TYR A 69 6.29 -11.68 -7.94
C TYR A 69 5.83 -12.55 -9.14
N ARG A 70 4.69 -12.20 -9.76
CA ARG A 70 4.21 -12.89 -10.95
C ARG A 70 5.14 -12.69 -12.15
N ARG A 71 5.67 -11.47 -12.34
CA ARG A 71 6.70 -11.15 -13.34
C ARG A 71 7.96 -11.95 -13.08
N TYR A 72 8.42 -12.03 -11.84
CA TYR A 72 9.53 -12.89 -11.44
C TYR A 72 9.29 -14.33 -11.89
N ARG A 73 8.13 -14.93 -11.58
CA ARG A 73 7.81 -16.29 -12.02
C ARG A 73 7.78 -16.45 -13.54
N ALA A 74 7.26 -15.45 -14.25
CA ALA A 74 7.22 -15.45 -15.71
C ALA A 74 8.62 -15.37 -16.35
N TYR A 75 9.61 -14.73 -15.71
CA TYR A 75 10.98 -14.67 -16.21
C TYR A 75 11.69 -16.02 -16.33
N TYR A 76 11.20 -17.05 -15.65
CA TYR A 76 11.73 -18.41 -15.74
C TYR A 76 11.01 -19.28 -16.78
N LEU A 77 9.96 -18.76 -17.40
CA LEU A 77 9.26 -19.43 -18.50
C LEU A 77 9.94 -19.10 -19.84
N PRO A 78 9.86 -19.98 -20.84
CA PRO A 78 10.33 -19.70 -22.18
C PRO A 78 9.64 -18.46 -22.78
N ALA A 79 10.42 -17.50 -23.26
CA ALA A 79 9.95 -16.30 -23.94
C ALA A 79 10.20 -16.40 -25.45
N LEU A 80 9.14 -16.33 -26.25
CA LEU A 80 9.21 -16.36 -27.71
C LEU A 80 9.23 -14.93 -28.26
N THR A 81 10.26 -14.61 -29.03
CA THR A 81 10.46 -13.29 -29.64
C THR A 81 10.61 -13.43 -31.15
N LEU A 82 9.83 -12.67 -31.91
CA LEU A 82 10.05 -12.43 -33.34
C LEU A 82 10.88 -11.14 -33.48
N TYR A 83 11.99 -11.21 -34.19
CA TYR A 83 12.80 -10.05 -34.54
C TYR A 83 13.08 -10.04 -36.04
N GLY A 84 13.40 -8.87 -36.56
CA GLY A 84 13.83 -8.72 -37.94
C GLY A 84 14.34 -7.31 -38.22
N THR A 85 15.15 -7.21 -39.26
CA THR A 85 15.77 -5.97 -39.72
C THR A 85 15.58 -5.89 -41.22
N LEU A 86 14.89 -4.84 -41.68
CA LEU A 86 14.63 -4.57 -43.10
C LEU A 86 14.37 -3.07 -43.31
N PRO A 87 15.09 -2.40 -44.24
CA PRO A 87 16.32 -2.86 -44.91
C PRO A 87 17.55 -2.75 -43.98
N ASP A 88 18.54 -3.60 -44.20
CA ASP A 88 19.89 -3.45 -43.65
C ASP A 88 20.86 -3.08 -44.79
N PHE A 89 20.85 -1.81 -45.18
CA PHE A 89 21.66 -1.31 -46.28
C PHE A 89 23.02 -0.85 -45.77
N ASP A 90 24.09 -1.41 -46.33
CA ASP A 90 25.47 -0.97 -46.08
C ASP A 90 26.20 -0.73 -47.39
N ARG A 91 26.93 0.39 -47.45
CA ARG A 91 27.84 0.73 -48.55
C ARG A 91 29.16 1.17 -47.95
N SER A 92 30.13 0.26 -47.98
CA SER A 92 31.44 0.48 -47.38
C SER A 92 32.54 -0.21 -48.18
N ILE A 93 33.79 0.19 -47.96
CA ILE A 93 34.95 -0.54 -48.49
C ILE A 93 35.29 -1.63 -47.48
N ARG A 94 35.19 -2.90 -47.88
CA ARG A 94 35.47 -4.05 -47.01
C ARG A 94 36.58 -4.90 -47.60
N THR A 95 37.27 -5.61 -46.73
CA THR A 95 38.21 -6.65 -47.12
C THR A 95 37.42 -7.89 -47.53
N ILE A 96 37.62 -8.38 -48.75
CA ILE A 96 37.07 -9.65 -49.23
C ILE A 96 38.17 -10.70 -49.31
N SER A 97 37.85 -11.95 -48.92
CA SER A 97 38.77 -13.08 -49.05
C SER A 97 38.68 -13.66 -50.46
N THR A 98 39.75 -13.51 -51.23
CA THR A 98 39.92 -14.14 -52.55
C THR A 98 40.89 -15.30 -52.46
N VAL A 99 40.99 -16.11 -53.53
CA VAL A 99 41.93 -17.24 -53.61
C VAL A 99 43.41 -16.81 -53.50
N GLU A 100 43.70 -15.53 -53.76
CA GLU A 100 45.04 -14.94 -53.76
C GLU A 100 45.36 -14.13 -52.48
N GLY A 101 44.38 -13.98 -51.57
CA GLY A 101 44.52 -13.22 -50.33
C GLY A 101 43.40 -12.21 -50.10
N GLU A 102 43.64 -11.28 -49.18
CA GLU A 102 42.69 -10.25 -48.77
C GLU A 102 42.84 -8.98 -49.62
N VAL A 103 41.74 -8.53 -50.25
CA VAL A 103 41.71 -7.33 -51.10
C VAL A 103 40.61 -6.39 -50.63
N PHE A 104 40.87 -5.08 -50.63
CA PHE A 104 39.85 -4.06 -50.36
C PHE A 104 38.97 -3.83 -51.59
N SER A 105 37.66 -3.94 -51.41
CA SER A 105 36.69 -3.72 -52.49
C SER A 105 35.48 -2.91 -52.00
N PRO A 106 34.97 -1.94 -52.79
CA PRO A 106 33.71 -1.27 -52.47
C PRO A 106 32.57 -2.29 -52.60
N LEU A 107 31.86 -2.54 -51.51
CA LEU A 107 30.74 -3.47 -51.46
C LEU A 107 29.47 -2.72 -51.06
N THR A 108 28.42 -2.86 -51.85
CA THR A 108 27.08 -2.38 -51.50
C THR A 108 26.20 -3.60 -51.24
N THR A 109 25.60 -3.66 -50.06
CA THR A 109 24.71 -4.77 -49.67
C THR A 109 23.39 -4.24 -49.17
N ASN A 110 22.33 -4.99 -49.44
CA ASN A 110 21.02 -4.77 -48.83
C ASN A 110 20.53 -6.07 -48.22
N GLY A 111 20.47 -6.12 -46.89
CA GLY A 111 20.05 -7.27 -46.13
C GLY A 111 18.59 -7.21 -45.69
N VAL A 112 17.99 -8.38 -45.56
CA VAL A 112 16.72 -8.61 -44.88
C VAL A 112 16.95 -9.76 -43.92
N TYR A 113 16.72 -9.54 -42.64
CA TYR A 113 16.91 -10.55 -41.59
C TYR A 113 15.62 -10.74 -40.83
N GLY A 114 15.27 -11.98 -40.53
CA GLY A 114 14.13 -12.33 -39.70
C GLY A 114 14.45 -13.56 -38.85
N GLY A 115 13.98 -13.58 -37.62
CA GLY A 115 14.23 -14.70 -36.72
C GLY A 115 13.19 -14.84 -35.63
N LEU A 116 12.94 -16.09 -35.26
CA LEU A 116 12.19 -16.47 -34.07
C LEU A 116 13.17 -17.01 -33.03
N SER A 117 13.09 -16.54 -31.80
CA SER A 117 13.95 -17.01 -30.69
C SER A 117 13.11 -17.31 -29.46
N LEU A 118 13.18 -18.55 -29.01
CA LEU A 118 12.59 -19.03 -27.76
C LEU A 118 13.69 -19.14 -26.70
N ASN A 119 13.66 -18.24 -25.71
CA ASN A 119 14.71 -18.11 -24.69
C ASN A 119 14.22 -18.55 -23.31
N GLN A 120 14.98 -19.39 -22.60
CA GLN A 120 14.69 -19.82 -21.23
C GLN A 120 15.92 -19.67 -20.34
N ARG A 121 15.72 -19.10 -19.15
CA ARG A 121 16.75 -18.98 -18.10
C ARG A 121 16.79 -20.22 -17.22
N ILE A 122 17.98 -20.67 -16.85
CA ILE A 122 18.20 -21.83 -15.98
C ILE A 122 18.65 -21.34 -14.61
N GLY A 123 17.72 -21.35 -13.65
CA GLY A 123 17.93 -20.66 -12.37
C GLY A 123 19.04 -21.21 -11.48
N PHE A 124 19.35 -22.52 -11.54
CA PHE A 124 20.37 -23.11 -10.67
C PHE A 124 21.80 -22.89 -11.18
N THR A 125 21.99 -22.74 -12.49
CA THR A 125 23.31 -22.53 -13.08
C THR A 125 23.57 -21.07 -13.47
N GLY A 126 22.55 -20.24 -13.67
CA GLY A 126 22.75 -18.91 -14.25
C GLY A 126 22.75 -18.90 -15.78
N GLY A 127 22.67 -20.07 -16.41
CA GLY A 127 22.73 -20.22 -17.87
C GLY A 127 21.44 -19.87 -18.59
N THR A 128 21.53 -19.78 -19.91
CA THR A 128 20.41 -19.56 -20.82
C THR A 128 20.40 -20.62 -21.90
N LEU A 129 19.21 -21.19 -22.16
CA LEU A 129 18.94 -22.10 -23.26
C LEU A 129 18.03 -21.38 -24.25
N SER A 130 18.41 -21.40 -25.52
CA SER A 130 17.69 -20.70 -26.57
C SER A 130 17.46 -21.63 -27.75
N LEU A 131 16.27 -21.61 -28.34
CA LEU A 131 15.97 -22.26 -29.60
C LEU A 131 15.66 -21.17 -30.63
N ASN A 132 16.48 -21.09 -31.68
CA ASN A 132 16.43 -20.04 -32.68
C ASN A 132 16.09 -20.61 -34.05
N SER A 133 15.39 -19.83 -34.85
CA SER A 133 15.13 -20.11 -36.26
C SER A 133 15.28 -18.82 -37.03
N ASN A 134 16.33 -18.72 -37.84
CA ASN A 134 16.63 -17.50 -38.59
C ASN A 134 16.55 -17.73 -40.09
N ILE A 135 16.17 -16.67 -40.78
CA ILE A 135 16.26 -16.54 -42.22
C ILE A 135 16.85 -15.18 -42.55
N SER A 136 17.73 -15.14 -43.53
CA SER A 136 18.26 -13.91 -44.07
C SER A 136 18.30 -13.95 -45.59
N ARG A 137 18.14 -12.78 -46.20
CA ARG A 137 18.42 -12.51 -47.60
C ARG A 137 19.46 -11.41 -47.65
N ILE A 138 20.46 -11.56 -48.49
CA ILE A 138 21.42 -10.50 -48.79
C ILE A 138 21.48 -10.29 -50.29
N ASP A 139 21.29 -9.04 -50.70
CA ASP A 139 21.46 -8.60 -52.08
C ASP A 139 22.83 -7.92 -52.19
N ASN A 140 23.78 -8.54 -52.89
CA ASN A 140 25.08 -7.96 -53.19
C ASN A 140 24.96 -7.12 -54.47
N ILE A 141 25.04 -5.80 -54.33
CA ILE A 141 24.85 -4.83 -55.42
C ILE A 141 26.24 -4.37 -55.87
N TYR A 142 26.58 -4.70 -57.11
CA TYR A 142 27.83 -4.30 -57.76
C TYR A 142 27.60 -3.13 -58.72
N GLU A 143 28.67 -2.49 -59.19
CA GLU A 143 28.58 -1.31 -60.07
C GLU A 143 27.84 -1.58 -61.40
N ASN A 144 27.84 -2.83 -61.87
CA ASN A 144 27.02 -3.27 -63.00
C ASN A 144 25.70 -3.90 -62.49
N PRO A 145 24.51 -3.33 -62.83
CA PRO A 145 23.22 -3.86 -62.38
C PRO A 145 23.00 -5.34 -62.69
N ASP A 146 23.51 -5.82 -63.83
CA ASP A 146 23.39 -7.22 -64.28
C ASP A 146 24.24 -8.21 -63.46
N THR A 147 25.10 -7.71 -62.58
CA THR A 147 25.94 -8.54 -61.69
C THR A 147 25.43 -8.60 -60.25
N THR A 148 24.26 -8.00 -59.97
CA THR A 148 23.63 -8.09 -58.64
C THR A 148 23.31 -9.55 -58.30
N PHE A 149 23.75 -10.00 -57.12
CA PHE A 149 23.60 -11.39 -56.70
C PHE A 149 22.87 -11.49 -55.36
N THR A 150 21.72 -12.15 -55.37
CA THR A 150 20.91 -12.39 -54.17
C THR A 150 21.21 -13.77 -53.62
N GLN A 151 21.48 -13.84 -52.32
CA GLN A 151 21.59 -15.10 -51.60
C GLN A 151 20.65 -15.12 -50.42
N TYR A 152 20.17 -16.31 -50.12
CA TYR A 152 19.41 -16.60 -48.93
C TYR A 152 20.24 -17.49 -48.01
N SER A 153 20.09 -17.30 -46.71
CA SER A 153 20.64 -18.17 -45.69
C SER A 153 19.57 -18.48 -44.64
N SER A 154 19.56 -19.71 -44.14
CA SER A 154 18.72 -20.09 -43.02
C SER A 154 19.54 -20.82 -41.96
N SER A 155 19.19 -20.60 -40.69
CA SER A 155 19.61 -21.44 -39.59
C SER A 155 18.35 -21.89 -38.85
N LEU A 156 17.81 -23.03 -39.29
CA LEU A 156 16.59 -23.60 -38.73
C LEU A 156 16.96 -24.42 -37.48
N LEU A 157 16.12 -24.34 -36.44
CA LEU A 157 16.25 -25.16 -35.22
C LEU A 157 17.66 -25.14 -34.58
N ASN A 158 18.21 -23.95 -34.39
CA ASN A 158 19.49 -23.74 -33.74
C ASN A 158 19.33 -23.65 -32.22
N ILE A 159 19.85 -24.65 -31.50
CA ILE A 159 19.89 -24.68 -30.04
C ILE A 159 21.18 -24.03 -29.57
N THR A 160 21.04 -22.95 -28.80
CA THR A 160 22.16 -22.25 -28.16
C THR A 160 22.09 -22.42 -26.65
N TYR A 161 23.17 -22.88 -26.05
CA TYR A 161 23.33 -22.93 -24.60
C TYR A 161 24.51 -22.05 -24.17
N THR A 162 24.24 -21.10 -23.29
CA THR A 162 25.26 -20.24 -22.69
C THR A 162 25.26 -20.45 -21.18
N GLN A 163 26.42 -20.80 -20.63
CA GLN A 163 26.59 -21.07 -19.22
C GLN A 163 27.74 -20.24 -18.65
N PRO A 164 27.45 -19.23 -17.80
CA PRO A 164 28.48 -18.56 -17.03
C PRO A 164 28.97 -19.49 -15.91
N ILE A 165 30.28 -19.68 -15.78
CA ILE A 165 30.92 -20.56 -14.81
C ILE A 165 31.82 -19.69 -13.93
N PHE A 166 31.77 -19.91 -12.61
CA PHE A 166 32.46 -19.09 -11.60
C PHE A 166 32.07 -17.61 -11.57
N GLN A 167 30.92 -17.26 -12.16
CA GLN A 167 30.33 -15.93 -12.07
C GLN A 167 29.18 -15.90 -11.06
N TYR A 168 28.84 -14.70 -10.59
CA TYR A 168 27.69 -14.48 -9.71
C TYR A 168 26.37 -14.92 -10.39
N ASN A 169 25.68 -15.88 -9.77
CA ASN A 169 24.37 -16.35 -10.23
C ASN A 169 23.24 -15.57 -9.54
N SER A 170 22.77 -14.50 -10.16
CA SER A 170 21.64 -13.69 -9.68
C SER A 170 20.35 -14.50 -9.53
N TYR A 171 20.07 -15.42 -10.46
CA TYR A 171 18.84 -16.23 -10.45
C TYR A 171 18.75 -17.14 -9.22
N LYS A 172 19.88 -17.67 -8.74
CA LYS A 172 19.92 -18.44 -7.49
C LYS A 172 19.44 -17.62 -6.30
N TRP A 173 19.83 -16.35 -6.23
CA TRP A 173 19.46 -15.45 -5.14
C TRP A 173 18.05 -14.90 -5.29
N GLU A 174 17.62 -14.54 -6.49
CA GLU A 174 16.22 -14.18 -6.78
C GLU A 174 15.25 -15.29 -6.34
N ARG A 175 15.58 -16.57 -6.60
CA ARG A 175 14.80 -17.72 -6.13
C ARG A 175 14.65 -17.82 -4.62
N LYS A 176 15.59 -17.27 -3.85
CA LYS A 176 15.50 -17.21 -2.39
C LYS A 176 14.72 -15.97 -1.94
N ILE A 177 15.00 -14.81 -2.53
CA ILE A 177 14.54 -13.51 -2.03
C ILE A 177 13.12 -13.16 -2.50
N GLU A 178 12.78 -13.39 -3.76
CA GLU A 178 11.47 -12.98 -4.32
C GLU A 178 10.26 -13.62 -3.60
N PRO A 179 10.28 -14.91 -3.22
CA PRO A 179 9.22 -15.47 -2.38
C PRO A 179 9.11 -14.82 -1.00
N MET A 180 10.24 -14.42 -0.39
CA MET A 180 10.27 -13.76 0.92
C MET A 180 9.65 -12.37 0.82
N LEU A 181 10.05 -11.57 -0.18
CA LEU A 181 9.46 -10.26 -0.48
C LEU A 181 7.93 -10.36 -0.70
N TYR A 182 7.46 -11.37 -1.42
CA TYR A 182 6.03 -11.56 -1.62
C TYR A 182 5.29 -11.96 -0.32
N SER A 183 5.92 -12.77 0.53
CA SER A 183 5.39 -13.12 1.85
C SER A 183 5.34 -11.90 2.78
N GLU A 184 6.39 -11.10 2.81
CA GLU A 184 6.45 -9.83 3.54
C GLU A 184 5.35 -8.87 3.07
N ALA A 185 5.18 -8.71 1.75
CA ALA A 185 4.13 -7.85 1.18
C ALA A 185 2.71 -8.27 1.59
N LYS A 186 2.45 -9.59 1.71
CA LYS A 186 1.17 -10.11 2.20
C LYS A 186 0.90 -9.70 3.65
N LYS A 187 1.91 -9.77 4.51
CA LYS A 187 1.80 -9.37 5.93
C LYS A 187 1.71 -7.86 6.07
N LYS A 188 2.53 -7.13 5.30
CA LYS A 188 2.54 -5.67 5.23
C LYS A 188 1.18 -5.09 4.82
N TYR A 189 0.46 -5.75 3.92
CA TYR A 189 -0.90 -5.36 3.57
C TYR A 189 -1.84 -5.41 4.78
N VAL A 190 -1.81 -6.51 5.55
CA VAL A 190 -2.65 -6.64 6.76
C VAL A 190 -2.27 -5.58 7.80
N GLU A 191 -0.98 -5.32 7.98
CA GLU A 191 -0.51 -4.23 8.86
C GLU A 191 -1.00 -2.85 8.40
N ASP A 192 -0.96 -2.58 7.09
CA ASP A 192 -1.47 -1.33 6.53
C ASP A 192 -2.98 -1.19 6.77
N MET A 193 -3.75 -2.29 6.71
CA MET A 193 -5.18 -2.26 7.04
C MET A 193 -5.47 -2.06 8.53
N GLU A 194 -4.64 -2.61 9.42
CA GLU A 194 -4.72 -2.30 10.85
C GLU A 194 -4.24 -0.85 11.14
N GLN A 195 -3.31 -0.32 10.35
CA GLN A 195 -2.94 1.10 10.40
C GLN A 195 -4.08 2.01 9.96
N VAL A 196 -4.86 1.63 8.92
CA VAL A 196 -6.12 2.32 8.57
C VAL A 196 -7.07 2.31 9.77
N SER A 197 -7.15 1.20 10.50
CA SER A 197 -8.02 1.09 11.69
C SER A 197 -7.58 2.05 12.80
N LEU A 198 -6.27 2.19 13.04
CA LEU A 198 -5.70 3.18 13.96
C LEU A 198 -6.02 4.62 13.54
N THR A 199 -5.79 4.94 12.26
CA THR A 199 -6.05 6.28 11.72
C THR A 199 -7.54 6.63 11.83
N THR A 200 -8.42 5.68 11.51
CA THR A 200 -9.87 5.81 11.64
C THR A 200 -10.29 6.06 13.09
N THR A 201 -9.73 5.30 14.04
CA THR A 201 -9.96 5.49 15.47
C THR A 201 -9.63 6.92 15.89
N ASN A 202 -8.52 7.49 15.41
CA ASN A 202 -8.14 8.86 15.73
C ASN A 202 -9.15 9.88 15.18
N TYR A 203 -9.52 9.76 13.90
CA TYR A 203 -10.50 10.68 13.30
C TYR A 203 -11.88 10.57 13.98
N PHE A 204 -12.33 9.35 14.29
CA PHE A 204 -13.57 9.09 15.00
C PHE A 204 -13.59 9.77 16.37
N PHE A 205 -12.57 9.54 17.20
CA PHE A 205 -12.53 10.14 18.55
C PHE A 205 -12.26 11.64 18.55
N ASN A 206 -11.60 12.20 17.53
CA ASN A 206 -11.46 13.65 17.38
C ASN A 206 -12.84 14.30 17.15
N LEU A 207 -13.64 13.78 16.20
CA LEU A 207 -14.99 14.26 15.96
C LEU A 207 -15.91 14.01 17.17
N LEU A 208 -15.83 12.83 17.80
CA LEU A 208 -16.66 12.49 18.96
C LEU A 208 -16.39 13.45 20.13
N ARG A 209 -15.12 13.79 20.38
CA ARG A 209 -14.75 14.76 21.41
C ARG A 209 -15.28 16.16 21.10
N ALA A 210 -15.19 16.61 19.85
CA ALA A 210 -15.74 17.90 19.44
C ALA A 210 -17.27 17.94 19.67
N GLN A 211 -18.00 16.91 19.24
CA GLN A 211 -19.46 16.81 19.43
C GLN A 211 -19.87 16.76 20.91
N ILE A 212 -19.12 16.05 21.75
CA ILE A 212 -19.37 16.02 23.19
C ILE A 212 -19.08 17.39 23.82
N GLN A 213 -18.01 18.06 23.39
CA GLN A 213 -17.64 19.37 23.89
C GLN A 213 -18.70 20.44 23.51
N GLU A 214 -19.25 20.37 22.30
CA GLU A 214 -20.38 21.18 21.87
C GLU A 214 -21.62 20.94 22.74
N LYS A 215 -22.01 19.67 22.95
CA LYS A 215 -23.12 19.31 23.85
C LYS A 215 -22.91 19.87 25.27
N ILE A 216 -21.69 19.77 25.81
CA ILE A 216 -21.33 20.34 27.11
C ILE A 216 -21.44 21.88 27.09
N ALA A 217 -20.95 22.54 26.04
CA ALA A 217 -21.00 23.99 25.90
C ALA A 217 -22.45 24.51 25.86
N LEU A 218 -23.33 23.85 25.10
CA LEU A 218 -24.75 24.18 25.00
C LEU A 218 -25.47 24.02 26.35
N ILE A 219 -25.22 22.91 27.06
CA ILE A 219 -25.77 22.69 28.40
C ILE A 219 -25.28 23.76 29.38
N ASN A 220 -24.00 24.11 29.35
CA ASN A 220 -23.42 25.13 30.21
C ASN A 220 -24.00 26.51 29.91
N GLN A 221 -24.18 26.86 28.64
CA GLN A 221 -24.82 28.12 28.23
C GLN A 221 -26.24 28.23 28.78
N ALA A 222 -27.06 27.20 28.60
CA ALA A 222 -28.43 27.17 29.12
C ALA A 222 -28.46 27.26 30.66
N ASN A 223 -27.50 26.61 31.33
CA ASN A 223 -27.36 26.67 32.78
C ASN A 223 -26.96 28.08 33.25
N TYR A 224 -25.95 28.70 32.65
CA TYR A 224 -25.49 30.03 33.04
C TYR A 224 -26.49 31.14 32.72
N ASP A 225 -27.24 31.03 31.61
CA ASP A 225 -28.37 31.93 31.33
C ASP A 225 -29.41 31.90 32.46
N THR A 226 -29.82 30.69 32.89
CA THR A 226 -30.79 30.52 33.98
C THR A 226 -30.23 31.00 35.31
N LEU A 227 -28.99 30.64 35.65
CA LEU A 227 -28.34 31.03 36.90
C LEU A 227 -28.15 32.55 36.98
N TYR A 228 -27.77 33.19 35.88
CA TYR A 228 -27.62 34.64 35.80
C TYR A 228 -28.97 35.36 36.01
N LYS A 229 -30.04 34.91 35.35
CA LYS A 229 -31.41 35.43 35.57
C LYS A 229 -31.85 35.34 37.03
N ILE A 230 -31.58 34.20 37.68
CA ILE A 230 -31.86 34.01 39.11
C ILE A 230 -31.02 34.97 39.97
N ALA A 231 -29.75 35.15 39.64
CA ALA A 231 -28.85 36.03 40.37
C ALA A 231 -29.26 37.50 40.28
N VAL A 232 -29.62 38.00 39.08
CA VAL A 232 -30.18 39.35 38.91
C VAL A 232 -31.39 39.57 39.82
N GLY A 233 -32.31 38.61 39.86
CA GLY A 233 -33.46 38.65 40.77
C GLY A 233 -33.07 38.70 42.25
N ARG A 234 -32.09 37.90 42.67
CA ARG A 234 -31.59 37.90 44.06
C ARG A 234 -30.86 39.19 44.43
N TYR A 235 -30.11 39.77 43.49
CA TYR A 235 -29.37 41.01 43.71
C TYR A 235 -30.32 42.18 43.94
N ASN A 236 -31.39 42.28 43.13
CA ASN A 236 -32.45 43.28 43.31
C ASN A 236 -33.16 43.17 44.66
N LEU A 237 -33.16 41.98 45.28
CA LEU A 237 -33.70 41.72 46.62
C LEU A 237 -32.66 41.87 47.74
N GLY A 238 -31.42 42.26 47.43
CA GLY A 238 -30.31 42.38 48.38
C GLY A 238 -29.86 41.05 48.98
N LYS A 239 -30.07 39.93 48.28
CA LYS A 239 -29.81 38.56 48.77
C LYS A 239 -28.50 37.93 48.27
N ILE A 240 -27.79 38.57 47.34
CA ILE A 240 -26.47 38.14 46.86
C ILE A 240 -25.52 39.33 46.75
N ALA A 241 -24.21 39.07 46.79
CA ALA A 241 -23.20 40.09 46.58
C ALA A 241 -23.05 40.45 45.09
N GLU A 242 -22.66 41.69 44.80
CA GLU A 242 -22.36 42.15 43.43
C GLU A 242 -21.27 41.31 42.76
N ASN A 243 -20.26 40.89 43.52
CA ASN A 243 -19.21 40.00 43.03
C ASN A 243 -19.75 38.66 42.49
N ASP A 244 -20.72 38.05 43.18
CA ASP A 244 -21.32 36.78 42.75
C ASP A 244 -22.15 36.97 41.47
N LEU A 245 -22.82 38.13 41.33
CA LEU A 245 -23.56 38.50 40.13
C LEU A 245 -22.61 38.68 38.94
N LEU A 246 -21.53 39.46 39.11
CA LEU A 246 -20.53 39.70 38.07
C LEU A 246 -19.82 38.41 37.63
N GLN A 247 -19.55 37.49 38.56
CA GLN A 247 -19.00 36.18 38.20
C GLN A 247 -19.95 35.37 37.32
N LEU A 248 -21.26 35.37 37.62
CA LEU A 248 -22.25 34.68 36.78
C LEU A 248 -22.40 35.34 35.41
N GLU A 249 -22.38 36.66 35.35
CA GLU A 249 -22.40 37.40 34.08
C GLU A 249 -21.20 37.01 33.21
N LEU A 250 -20.00 37.00 33.81
CA LEU A 250 -18.79 36.59 33.13
C LEU A 250 -18.88 35.14 32.63
N GLN A 251 -19.41 34.21 33.42
CA GLN A 251 -19.56 32.82 32.99
C GLN A 251 -20.60 32.66 31.88
N TYR A 252 -21.70 33.41 31.93
CA TYR A 252 -22.67 33.46 30.84
C TYR A 252 -22.03 33.95 29.54
N LEU A 253 -21.28 35.07 29.57
CA LEU A 253 -20.56 35.59 28.41
C LEU A 253 -19.53 34.60 27.87
N ARG A 254 -18.77 33.93 28.76
CA ARG A 254 -17.81 32.89 28.36
C ARG A 254 -18.48 31.68 27.74
N SER A 255 -19.62 31.24 28.28
CA SER A 255 -20.36 30.11 27.75
C SER A 255 -20.89 30.37 26.34
N ASN A 256 -21.25 31.62 26.01
CA ASN A 256 -21.62 32.01 24.65
C ASN A 256 -20.45 31.88 23.66
N SER A 257 -19.24 32.33 24.05
CA SER A 257 -18.03 32.15 23.24
C SER A 257 -17.70 30.67 23.06
N ALA A 258 -17.77 29.89 24.14
CA ALA A 258 -17.46 28.47 24.13
C ALA A 258 -18.38 27.65 23.20
N VAL A 259 -19.67 28.02 23.08
CA VAL A 259 -20.58 27.39 22.11
C VAL A 259 -20.11 27.66 20.68
N LYS A 260 -19.75 28.90 20.34
CA LYS A 260 -19.28 29.24 19.00
C LYS A 260 -17.94 28.61 18.63
N GLU A 261 -17.04 28.49 19.60
CA GLU A 261 -15.79 27.76 19.42
C GLU A 261 -16.02 26.27 19.22
N ALA A 262 -16.94 25.66 19.98
CA ALA A 262 -17.26 24.25 19.87
C ALA A 262 -18.00 23.90 18.56
N GLU A 263 -18.93 24.74 18.11
CA GLU A 263 -19.59 24.62 16.79
C GLU A 263 -18.52 24.58 15.67
N LEU A 264 -17.56 25.50 15.69
CA LEU A 264 -16.49 25.57 14.68
C LEU A 264 -15.55 24.35 14.74
N ASP A 265 -15.23 23.84 15.93
CA ASP A 265 -14.38 22.64 16.08
C ASP A 265 -15.11 21.38 15.57
N VAL A 266 -16.42 21.26 15.79
CA VAL A 266 -17.23 20.19 15.20
C VAL A 266 -17.15 20.25 13.68
N ASP A 267 -17.31 21.42 13.07
CA ASP A 267 -17.21 21.60 11.62
C ASP A 267 -15.82 21.19 11.07
N ASP A 268 -14.72 21.60 11.71
CA ASP A 268 -13.36 21.20 11.30
C ASP A 268 -13.15 19.69 11.43
N GLN A 269 -13.50 19.10 12.58
CA GLN A 269 -13.31 17.66 12.77
C GLN A 269 -14.23 16.84 11.85
N LEU A 270 -15.45 17.31 11.58
CA LEU A 270 -16.40 16.66 10.68
C LEU A 270 -15.87 16.68 9.25
N PHE A 271 -15.36 17.81 8.77
CA PHE A 271 -14.76 17.92 7.45
C PHE A 271 -13.59 16.94 7.29
N ARG A 272 -12.69 16.87 8.28
CA ARG A 272 -11.55 15.94 8.28
C ARG A 272 -11.99 14.47 8.28
N PHE A 273 -12.98 14.13 9.10
CA PHE A 273 -13.55 12.79 9.19
C PHE A 273 -14.18 12.36 7.86
N LYS A 274 -15.05 13.20 7.29
CA LYS A 274 -15.68 12.97 5.97
C LYS A 274 -14.65 12.83 4.85
N SER A 275 -13.65 13.73 4.82
CA SER A 275 -12.58 13.71 3.83
C SER A 275 -11.78 12.41 3.86
N PHE A 276 -11.40 11.95 5.06
CA PHE A 276 -10.69 10.68 5.24
C PHE A 276 -11.53 9.47 4.82
N LEU A 277 -12.81 9.43 5.21
CA LEU A 277 -13.73 8.35 4.86
C LEU A 277 -14.27 8.44 3.43
N ARG A 278 -13.97 9.52 2.68
CA ARG A 278 -14.56 9.83 1.37
C ARG A 278 -16.09 9.82 1.35
N ILE A 279 -16.71 10.18 2.47
CA ILE A 279 -18.16 10.37 2.52
C ILE A 279 -18.45 11.64 1.71
N GLN A 280 -19.14 11.47 0.59
CA GLN A 280 -19.70 12.59 -0.17
C GLN A 280 -20.89 13.14 0.62
N ASP A 281 -21.30 14.37 0.30
CA ASP A 281 -22.53 15.02 0.76
C ASP A 281 -22.51 15.81 2.08
N ASP A 282 -23.49 16.70 2.13
CA ASP A 282 -23.91 17.53 3.27
C ASP A 282 -24.69 16.70 4.31
N VAL A 283 -24.24 15.47 4.57
CA VAL A 283 -24.89 14.57 5.54
C VAL A 283 -24.41 14.92 6.93
N ASP A 284 -25.33 15.29 7.82
CA ASP A 284 -25.02 15.43 9.24
C ASP A 284 -24.69 14.07 9.84
N ILE A 285 -23.57 14.00 10.58
CA ILE A 285 -23.08 12.77 11.20
C ILE A 285 -23.09 12.96 12.70
N GLU A 286 -23.75 12.07 13.44
CA GLU A 286 -23.64 11.98 14.90
C GLU A 286 -22.89 10.71 15.28
N LEU A 287 -21.80 10.84 16.04
CA LEU A 287 -21.04 9.68 16.49
C LEU A 287 -21.60 9.11 17.80
N ILE A 288 -21.72 7.79 17.84
CA ILE A 288 -22.15 7.06 19.04
C ILE A 288 -20.92 6.73 19.89
N ILE A 289 -20.97 7.05 21.19
CA ILE A 289 -19.89 6.68 22.13
C ILE A 289 -19.79 5.15 22.20
N PRO A 290 -18.62 4.54 21.93
CA PRO A 290 -18.46 3.10 22.01
C PRO A 290 -18.66 2.58 23.43
N ASP A 291 -19.55 1.62 23.60
CA ASP A 291 -19.83 0.92 24.86
C ASP A 291 -19.37 -0.55 24.85
N ASP A 292 -19.13 -1.14 23.67
CA ASP A 292 -18.65 -2.53 23.49
C ASP A 292 -17.12 -2.71 23.67
N PHE A 293 -16.54 -2.19 24.76
CA PHE A 293 -15.15 -2.51 25.10
C PHE A 293 -15.10 -3.71 26.05
N LYS A 294 -14.35 -4.76 25.67
CA LYS A 294 -14.30 -6.02 26.42
C LYS A 294 -13.03 -6.17 27.24
N GLN A 295 -13.17 -6.83 28.39
CA GLN A 295 -12.04 -7.27 29.17
C GLN A 295 -11.48 -8.56 28.58
N PHE A 296 -10.24 -8.51 28.11
CA PHE A 296 -9.46 -9.71 27.83
C PHE A 296 -8.00 -9.43 28.11
N PHE A 297 -7.27 -10.49 28.46
CA PHE A 297 -5.86 -10.40 28.80
C PHE A 297 -5.01 -10.93 27.64
N VAL A 298 -4.05 -10.13 27.20
CA VAL A 298 -3.09 -10.53 26.17
C VAL A 298 -1.80 -10.98 26.84
N ASN A 299 -1.42 -12.25 26.65
CA ASN A 299 -0.13 -12.74 27.11
C ASN A 299 1.00 -12.13 26.25
N ALA A 300 1.87 -11.35 26.88
CA ALA A 300 2.94 -10.63 26.18
C ALA A 300 3.92 -11.56 25.46
N ASN A 301 4.26 -12.72 26.05
CA ASN A 301 5.16 -13.67 25.40
C ASN A 301 4.51 -14.28 24.14
N LYS A 302 3.24 -14.69 24.23
CA LYS A 302 2.47 -15.16 23.06
C LYS A 302 2.41 -14.08 21.98
N ALA A 303 2.21 -12.83 22.36
CA ALA A 303 2.16 -11.73 21.40
C ALA A 303 3.50 -11.50 20.69
N VAL A 304 4.63 -11.60 21.41
CA VAL A 304 5.97 -11.55 20.80
C VAL A 304 6.17 -12.71 19.82
N GLU A 305 5.74 -13.93 20.18
CA GLU A 305 5.79 -15.08 19.28
C GLU A 305 4.97 -14.84 18.00
N GLU A 306 3.70 -14.45 18.13
CA GLU A 306 2.84 -14.14 16.99
C GLU A 306 3.41 -13.00 16.13
N ALA A 307 3.96 -11.96 16.75
CA ALA A 307 4.61 -10.85 16.05
C ALA A 307 5.84 -11.33 15.24
N ARG A 308 6.69 -12.18 15.80
CA ARG A 308 7.85 -12.73 15.07
C ARG A 308 7.46 -13.54 13.83
N TYR A 309 6.35 -14.28 13.89
CA TYR A 309 5.87 -15.11 12.77
C TYR A 309 5.08 -14.33 11.73
N ASN A 310 4.33 -13.32 12.16
CA ASN A 310 3.37 -12.65 11.28
C ASN A 310 3.82 -11.27 10.83
N ASN A 311 4.62 -10.55 11.59
CA ASN A 311 5.00 -9.17 11.25
C ASN A 311 5.98 -9.13 10.07
N SER A 312 5.76 -8.19 9.15
CA SER A 312 6.57 -8.00 7.96
C SER A 312 8.00 -7.56 8.27
N GLU A 313 8.23 -6.78 9.32
CA GLU A 313 9.56 -6.39 9.78
C GLU A 313 10.35 -7.60 10.29
N ALA A 314 9.70 -8.43 11.13
CA ALA A 314 10.31 -9.65 11.65
C ALA A 314 10.67 -10.65 10.54
N LEU A 315 9.81 -10.80 9.52
CA LEU A 315 10.13 -11.59 8.33
C LEU A 315 11.29 -10.98 7.52
N GLY A 316 11.33 -9.65 7.44
CA GLY A 316 12.37 -8.88 6.76
C GLY A 316 13.78 -9.06 7.34
N PHE A 317 13.91 -9.41 8.62
CA PHE A 317 15.20 -9.70 9.26
C PHE A 317 15.95 -10.82 8.54
N SER A 318 15.28 -11.95 8.27
CA SER A 318 15.88 -13.09 7.57
C SER A 318 16.24 -12.73 6.12
N ARG A 319 15.40 -11.95 5.44
CA ARG A 319 15.67 -11.49 4.07
C ARG A 319 16.93 -10.61 4.02
N ARG A 320 17.07 -9.65 4.94
CA ARG A 320 18.25 -8.76 5.00
C ARG A 320 19.55 -9.52 5.20
N LEU A 321 19.56 -10.56 6.05
CA LEU A 321 20.73 -11.42 6.22
C LEU A 321 21.09 -12.15 4.92
N ILE A 322 20.09 -12.69 4.20
CA ILE A 322 20.29 -13.36 2.90
C ILE A 322 20.76 -12.39 1.82
N GLU A 323 20.29 -11.14 1.82
CA GLU A 323 20.75 -10.10 0.90
C GLU A 323 22.19 -9.69 1.16
N ALA A 324 22.60 -9.58 2.43
CA ALA A 324 23.99 -9.33 2.79
C ALA A 324 24.90 -10.51 2.38
N GLU A 325 24.45 -11.77 2.58
CA GLU A 325 25.15 -12.94 2.06
C GLU A 325 25.28 -12.92 0.53
N ARG A 326 24.22 -12.51 -0.18
CA ARG A 326 24.23 -12.35 -1.64
C ARG A 326 25.29 -11.35 -2.08
N GLU A 327 25.39 -10.21 -1.42
CA GLU A 327 26.36 -9.17 -1.74
C GLU A 327 27.80 -9.65 -1.53
N VAL A 328 28.07 -10.39 -0.45
CA VAL A 328 29.38 -11.03 -0.25
C VAL A 328 29.68 -12.07 -1.33
N ALA A 329 28.69 -12.88 -1.70
CA ALA A 329 28.85 -13.87 -2.76
C ALA A 329 29.11 -13.22 -4.13
N GLN A 330 28.44 -12.11 -4.43
CA GLN A 330 28.68 -11.33 -5.63
C GLN A 330 30.11 -10.77 -5.64
N ALA A 331 30.52 -10.06 -4.58
CA ALA A 331 31.86 -9.48 -4.48
C ALA A 331 32.99 -10.54 -4.56
N LYS A 332 32.74 -11.78 -4.12
CA LYS A 332 33.71 -12.88 -4.20
C LYS A 332 33.88 -13.47 -5.59
N LEU A 333 32.88 -13.32 -6.46
CA LEU A 333 32.85 -13.91 -7.81
C LEU A 333 33.12 -12.86 -8.91
N ASP A 334 32.78 -11.59 -8.66
CA ASP A 334 33.01 -10.50 -9.61
C ASP A 334 34.52 -10.21 -9.77
N GLY A 335 34.98 -10.02 -11.03
CA GLY A 335 36.34 -9.58 -11.34
C GLY A 335 37.45 -10.58 -10.99
N ARG A 336 37.13 -11.87 -10.89
CA ARG A 336 38.05 -12.97 -10.55
C ARG A 336 38.21 -13.88 -11.76
N PHE A 337 38.42 -15.17 -11.53
CA PHE A 337 38.37 -16.16 -12.60
C PHE A 337 36.94 -16.34 -13.07
N ASP A 338 36.69 -16.03 -14.35
CA ASP A 338 35.43 -16.34 -15.01
C ASP A 338 35.66 -17.27 -16.19
N ALA A 339 34.68 -18.14 -16.42
CA ALA A 339 34.63 -18.94 -17.62
C ALA A 339 33.21 -18.91 -18.20
N GLN A 340 33.09 -19.01 -19.51
CA GLN A 340 31.81 -19.06 -20.20
C GLN A 340 31.82 -20.21 -21.19
N LEU A 341 30.94 -21.18 -20.95
CA LEU A 341 30.67 -22.24 -21.90
C LEU A 341 29.58 -21.77 -22.86
N PHE A 342 29.89 -21.82 -24.14
CA PHE A 342 28.98 -21.52 -25.23
C PHE A 342 28.91 -22.72 -26.17
N ALA A 343 27.72 -23.28 -26.33
CA ALA A 343 27.47 -24.42 -27.20
C ALA A 343 26.33 -24.09 -28.17
N VAL A 344 26.52 -24.44 -29.42
CA VAL A 344 25.52 -24.30 -30.49
C VAL A 344 25.42 -25.63 -31.22
N TYR A 345 24.20 -26.10 -31.42
CA TYR A 345 23.88 -27.24 -32.25
C TYR A 345 22.63 -26.94 -33.07
N GLY A 346 22.70 -27.07 -34.37
CA GLY A 346 21.58 -26.79 -35.25
C GLY A 346 21.87 -27.19 -36.69
N ILE A 347 21.02 -26.72 -37.59
CA ILE A 347 21.19 -26.91 -39.03
C ILE A 347 21.22 -25.55 -39.71
N THR A 348 22.08 -25.42 -40.72
CA THR A 348 22.24 -24.19 -41.48
C THR A 348 22.30 -24.51 -42.96
N ASN A 349 21.77 -23.62 -43.79
CA ASN A 349 21.84 -23.76 -45.23
C ASN A 349 21.95 -22.40 -45.92
N ASN A 350 22.36 -22.42 -47.18
CA ASN A 350 22.31 -21.27 -48.08
C ASN A 350 21.81 -21.69 -49.46
N ALA A 351 21.15 -20.76 -50.15
CA ALA A 351 20.59 -21.00 -51.47
C ALA A 351 20.41 -19.70 -52.25
N ASP A 352 20.40 -19.79 -53.58
CA ASP A 352 20.12 -18.65 -54.46
C ASP A 352 18.61 -18.34 -54.54
N MET A 353 17.76 -19.34 -54.26
CA MET A 353 16.31 -19.18 -54.12
C MET A 353 15.85 -19.58 -52.72
N ILE A 354 14.88 -18.84 -52.18
CA ILE A 354 14.32 -19.11 -50.85
C ILE A 354 13.71 -20.51 -50.71
N GLN A 355 13.19 -21.08 -51.81
CA GLN A 355 12.54 -22.39 -51.81
C GLN A 355 13.52 -23.53 -51.55
N ASP A 356 14.78 -23.35 -51.96
CA ASP A 356 15.81 -24.37 -51.89
C ASP A 356 16.56 -24.35 -50.53
N LEU A 357 16.21 -23.42 -49.62
CA LEU A 357 16.85 -23.30 -48.30
C LEU A 357 16.71 -24.54 -47.42
N ASN A 358 15.76 -25.42 -47.70
CA ASN A 358 15.57 -26.65 -46.93
C ASN A 358 16.30 -27.86 -47.53
N ASP A 359 16.92 -27.71 -48.70
CA ASP A 359 17.52 -28.83 -49.42
C ASP A 359 18.93 -29.10 -48.90
N ASN A 360 19.15 -30.32 -48.37
CA ASN A 360 20.43 -30.80 -47.85
C ASN A 360 21.15 -29.83 -46.88
N PRO A 361 20.52 -29.47 -45.74
CA PRO A 361 21.14 -28.57 -44.79
C PRO A 361 22.43 -29.17 -44.19
N LEU A 362 23.36 -28.28 -43.83
CA LEU A 362 24.60 -28.63 -43.14
C LEU A 362 24.41 -28.60 -41.62
N ASP A 363 25.01 -29.55 -40.92
CA ASP A 363 25.08 -29.54 -39.47
C ASP A 363 25.94 -28.36 -38.99
N GLN A 364 25.36 -27.49 -38.16
CA GLN A 364 26.05 -26.40 -37.49
C GLN A 364 26.38 -26.83 -36.05
N GLN A 365 27.67 -26.89 -35.75
CA GLN A 365 28.15 -27.27 -34.42
C GLN A 365 29.24 -26.30 -33.97
N GLN A 366 29.11 -25.75 -32.76
CA GLN A 366 30.14 -24.92 -32.16
C GLN A 366 30.21 -25.18 -30.66
N LEU A 367 31.41 -25.44 -30.16
CA LEU A 367 31.70 -25.50 -28.74
C LEU A 367 32.84 -24.53 -28.43
N ARG A 368 32.59 -23.60 -27.51
CA ARG A 368 33.56 -22.60 -27.08
C ARG A 368 33.59 -22.53 -25.57
N LEU A 369 34.79 -22.58 -25.01
CA LEU A 369 35.05 -22.24 -23.61
C LEU A 369 35.87 -20.94 -23.60
N GLY A 370 35.23 -19.84 -23.23
CA GLY A 370 35.92 -18.59 -22.93
C GLY A 370 36.42 -18.61 -21.50
N ILE A 371 37.65 -18.14 -21.27
CA ILE A 371 38.23 -18.00 -19.93
C ILE A 371 38.79 -16.58 -19.84
N THR A 372 38.42 -15.86 -18.78
CA THR A 372 39.02 -14.57 -18.44
C THR A 372 39.66 -14.69 -17.07
N LEU A 373 40.94 -14.33 -17.00
CA LEU A 373 41.70 -14.32 -15.75
C LEU A 373 42.38 -12.95 -15.60
N PRO A 374 41.83 -12.06 -14.76
CA PRO A 374 42.49 -10.82 -14.39
C PRO A 374 43.79 -11.13 -13.64
N ILE A 375 44.90 -10.56 -14.11
CA ILE A 375 46.25 -10.82 -13.54
C ILE A 375 46.61 -9.78 -12.47
N LEU A 376 46.22 -8.52 -12.68
CA LEU A 376 46.58 -7.40 -11.80
C LEU A 376 45.42 -6.40 -11.72
N ASP A 377 44.88 -6.23 -10.52
CA ASP A 377 43.76 -5.32 -10.21
C ASP A 377 44.10 -4.31 -9.10
N TRP A 378 45.36 -4.26 -8.67
CA TRP A 378 45.85 -3.41 -7.58
C TRP A 378 45.09 -3.53 -6.25
N GLY A 379 44.48 -4.68 -5.98
CA GLY A 379 43.75 -4.94 -4.74
C GLY A 379 42.29 -4.47 -4.73
N VAL A 380 41.74 -4.06 -5.88
CA VAL A 380 40.33 -3.67 -6.02
C VAL A 380 39.39 -4.80 -5.58
N ALA A 381 39.58 -6.03 -6.07
CA ALA A 381 38.72 -7.15 -5.70
C ALA A 381 38.84 -7.48 -4.20
N LYS A 382 40.05 -7.39 -3.63
CA LYS A 382 40.26 -7.58 -2.19
C LYS A 382 39.51 -6.53 -1.37
N GLY A 383 39.57 -5.26 -1.79
CA GLY A 383 38.86 -4.16 -1.16
C GLY A 383 37.34 -4.34 -1.20
N GLN A 384 36.79 -4.70 -2.37
CA GLN A 384 35.35 -4.96 -2.54
C GLN A 384 34.84 -6.10 -1.67
N ILE A 385 35.59 -7.22 -1.59
CA ILE A 385 35.22 -8.35 -0.72
C ILE A 385 35.25 -7.91 0.75
N LYS A 386 36.29 -7.18 1.19
CA LYS A 386 36.38 -6.72 2.58
C LYS A 386 35.29 -5.73 2.95
N MET A 387 34.90 -4.86 2.01
CA MET A 387 33.77 -3.96 2.17
C MET A 387 32.46 -4.75 2.30
N ALA A 388 32.21 -5.73 1.43
CA ALA A 388 31.02 -6.57 1.50
C ALA A 388 30.95 -7.40 2.79
N GLU A 389 32.08 -7.98 3.24
CA GLU A 389 32.17 -8.72 4.51
C GLU A 389 31.91 -7.81 5.71
N SER A 390 32.44 -6.58 5.70
CA SER A 390 32.16 -5.59 6.74
C SER A 390 30.70 -5.15 6.75
N ASN A 391 30.10 -4.95 5.57
CA ASN A 391 28.68 -4.60 5.44
C ASN A 391 27.80 -5.76 5.93
N GLN A 392 28.16 -7.00 5.64
CA GLN A 392 27.44 -8.16 6.16
C GLN A 392 27.47 -8.22 7.69
N GLU A 393 28.63 -7.97 8.30
CA GLU A 393 28.76 -7.92 9.76
C GLU A 393 27.91 -6.80 10.39
N LEU A 394 27.90 -5.62 9.75
CA LEU A 394 27.07 -4.51 10.16
C LEU A 394 25.58 -4.86 10.06
N VAL A 395 25.13 -5.43 8.94
CA VAL A 395 23.74 -5.86 8.75
C VAL A 395 23.37 -6.91 9.79
N ARG A 396 24.24 -7.88 10.07
CA ARG A 396 24.01 -8.90 11.10
C ARG A 396 23.82 -8.25 12.48
N THR A 397 24.75 -7.39 12.89
CA THR A 397 24.69 -6.70 14.18
C THR A 397 23.43 -5.84 14.29
N SER A 398 23.05 -5.13 13.22
CA SER A 398 21.83 -4.31 13.16
C SER A 398 20.58 -5.17 13.29
N VAL A 399 20.50 -6.29 12.57
CA VAL A 399 19.37 -7.24 12.65
C VAL A 399 19.24 -7.84 14.04
N GLU A 400 20.34 -8.23 14.69
CA GLU A 400 20.33 -8.75 16.05
C GLU A 400 19.78 -7.73 17.05
N GLN A 401 20.20 -6.46 16.96
CA GLN A 401 19.70 -5.39 17.82
C GLN A 401 18.24 -5.06 17.53
N GLU A 402 17.86 -4.90 16.26
CA GLU A 402 16.48 -4.60 15.85
C GLU A 402 15.51 -5.70 16.27
N GLN A 403 15.94 -6.97 16.29
CA GLN A 403 15.12 -8.07 16.78
C GLN A 403 14.83 -7.94 18.28
N ILE A 404 15.84 -7.60 19.09
CA ILE A 404 15.67 -7.36 20.53
C ILE A 404 14.72 -6.17 20.76
N ASP A 405 14.94 -5.06 20.05
CA ASP A 405 14.13 -3.85 20.18
C ASP A 405 12.68 -4.10 19.73
N PHE A 406 12.48 -4.87 18.67
CA PHE A 406 11.16 -5.28 18.19
C PHE A 406 10.42 -6.10 19.24
N ASP A 407 11.06 -7.13 19.81
CA ASP A 407 10.44 -7.97 20.84
C ASP A 407 10.06 -7.16 22.09
N GLN A 408 10.95 -6.26 22.53
CA GLN A 408 10.68 -5.36 23.66
C GLN A 408 9.53 -4.40 23.36
N SER A 409 9.50 -3.82 22.16
CA SER A 409 8.43 -2.92 21.71
C SER A 409 7.06 -3.60 21.74
N VAL A 410 6.98 -4.84 21.22
CA VAL A 410 5.74 -5.64 21.24
C VAL A 410 5.34 -5.94 22.69
N PHE A 411 6.27 -6.39 23.52
CA PHE A 411 6.03 -6.69 24.93
C PHE A 411 5.46 -5.48 25.69
N LEU A 412 6.09 -4.31 25.56
CA LEU A 412 5.68 -3.07 26.21
C LEU A 412 4.31 -2.60 25.72
N SER A 413 4.06 -2.68 24.40
CA SER A 413 2.77 -2.30 23.81
C SER A 413 1.63 -3.16 24.36
N VAL A 414 1.87 -4.46 24.54
CA VAL A 414 0.90 -5.40 25.13
C VAL A 414 0.70 -5.13 26.62
N ALA A 415 1.77 -4.89 27.37
CA ALA A 415 1.67 -4.54 28.78
C ALA A 415 0.85 -3.26 28.98
N GLN A 416 1.07 -2.24 28.13
CA GLN A 416 0.27 -1.01 28.13
C GLN A 416 -1.19 -1.28 27.77
N PHE A 417 -1.46 -2.11 26.75
CA PHE A 417 -2.82 -2.49 26.38
C PHE A 417 -3.59 -3.13 27.54
N ASN A 418 -2.96 -4.09 28.24
CA ASN A 418 -3.60 -4.82 29.34
C ASN A 418 -4.02 -3.91 30.50
N MET A 419 -3.43 -2.74 30.66
CA MET A 419 -3.85 -1.75 31.66
C MET A 419 -5.05 -0.90 31.22
N GLN A 420 -5.34 -0.81 29.92
CA GLN A 420 -6.30 0.16 29.40
C GLN A 420 -7.75 -0.13 29.81
N PHE A 421 -8.12 -1.40 29.97
CA PHE A 421 -9.47 -1.75 30.40
C PHE A 421 -9.79 -1.14 31.79
N ASP A 422 -8.88 -1.30 32.75
CA ASP A 422 -9.05 -0.73 34.09
C ASP A 422 -9.06 0.81 34.06
N GLN A 423 -8.24 1.43 33.21
CA GLN A 423 -8.23 2.89 33.04
C GLN A 423 -9.58 3.42 32.53
N VAL A 424 -10.19 2.74 31.55
CA VAL A 424 -11.52 3.09 31.05
C VAL A 424 -12.57 2.93 32.16
N GLN A 425 -12.54 1.83 32.92
CA GLN A 425 -13.48 1.59 34.01
C GLN A 425 -13.38 2.65 35.12
N ILE A 426 -12.16 3.02 35.52
CA ILE A 426 -11.90 4.08 36.50
C ILE A 426 -12.42 5.42 35.99
N ALA A 427 -12.12 5.77 34.73
CA ALA A 427 -12.56 7.02 34.13
C ALA A 427 -14.09 7.10 33.98
N ALA A 428 -14.74 6.01 33.58
CA ALA A 428 -16.21 5.92 33.50
C ALA A 428 -16.86 6.11 34.87
N LYS A 429 -16.29 5.50 35.92
CA LYS A 429 -16.76 5.68 37.29
C LYS A 429 -16.55 7.10 37.79
N ALA A 430 -15.40 7.70 37.50
CA ALA A 430 -15.09 9.09 37.83
C ALA A 430 -16.08 10.07 37.17
N ASP A 431 -16.36 9.91 35.87
CA ASP A 431 -17.40 10.68 35.15
C ASP A 431 -18.75 10.55 35.87
N THR A 432 -19.19 9.33 36.17
CA THR A 432 -20.47 9.11 36.88
C THR A 432 -20.52 9.81 38.24
N VAL A 433 -19.43 9.78 39.01
CA VAL A 433 -19.35 10.44 40.33
C VAL A 433 -19.33 11.95 40.18
N ALA A 434 -18.57 12.49 39.23
CA ALA A 434 -18.44 13.93 39.00
C ALA A 434 -19.77 14.54 38.50
N GLN A 435 -20.48 13.88 37.58
CA GLN A 435 -21.80 14.32 37.11
C GLN A 435 -22.82 14.39 38.25
N LYS A 436 -22.91 13.33 39.08
CA LYS A 436 -23.77 13.33 40.28
C LYS A 436 -23.36 14.41 41.29
N GLY A 437 -22.06 14.59 41.49
CA GLY A 437 -21.51 15.64 42.35
C GLY A 437 -21.93 17.03 41.88
N TYR A 438 -21.89 17.27 40.57
CA TYR A 438 -22.35 18.52 39.96
C TYR A 438 -23.86 18.73 40.16
N GLU A 439 -24.70 17.73 39.91
CA GLU A 439 -26.16 17.84 40.10
C GLU A 439 -26.52 18.20 41.55
N ILE A 440 -25.89 17.53 42.52
CA ILE A 440 -26.08 17.82 43.96
C ILE A 440 -25.62 19.24 44.28
N THR A 441 -24.45 19.64 43.77
CA THR A 441 -23.89 20.98 43.99
C THR A 441 -24.80 22.06 43.40
N LYS A 442 -25.30 21.87 42.17
CA LYS A 442 -26.29 22.74 41.53
C LYS A 442 -27.55 22.89 42.37
N ALA A 443 -28.11 21.80 42.88
CA ALA A 443 -29.28 21.85 43.75
C ALA A 443 -29.02 22.65 45.05
N ARG A 444 -27.84 22.47 45.67
CA ARG A 444 -27.44 23.22 46.88
C ARG A 444 -27.25 24.71 46.61
N TYR A 445 -26.74 25.08 45.42
CA TYR A 445 -26.60 26.48 45.02
C TYR A 445 -27.97 27.16 44.85
N LEU A 446 -28.92 26.45 44.23
CA LEU A 446 -30.28 26.95 44.03
C LEU A 446 -31.01 27.22 45.35
N ILE A 447 -30.71 26.50 46.43
CA ILE A 447 -31.25 26.78 47.78
C ILE A 447 -30.37 27.72 48.63
N GLY A 448 -29.32 28.31 48.03
CA GLY A 448 -28.44 29.29 48.69
C GLY A 448 -27.54 28.69 49.78
N LYS A 449 -27.24 27.39 49.72
CA LYS A 449 -26.40 26.70 50.72
C LYS A 449 -24.91 26.65 50.37
N ILE A 450 -24.53 27.02 49.16
CA ILE A 450 -23.14 27.05 48.68
C ILE A 450 -22.91 28.27 47.78
N SER A 451 -21.64 28.60 47.52
CA SER A 451 -21.24 29.72 46.67
C SER A 451 -21.25 29.38 45.18
N ILE A 452 -21.19 30.40 44.32
CA ILE A 452 -21.00 30.20 42.87
C ILE A 452 -19.64 29.58 42.57
N THR A 453 -18.62 29.84 43.39
CA THR A 453 -17.29 29.24 43.26
C THR A 453 -17.35 27.72 43.39
N ASP A 454 -18.08 27.20 44.39
CA ASP A 454 -18.24 25.76 44.60
C ASP A 454 -18.97 25.10 43.42
N LEU A 455 -19.98 25.78 42.88
CA LEU A 455 -20.70 25.32 41.69
C LEU A 455 -19.80 25.27 40.45
N ASN A 456 -18.96 26.30 40.25
CA ASN A 456 -18.01 26.35 39.14
C ASN A 456 -16.95 25.24 39.25
N ILE A 457 -16.46 24.95 40.45
CA ILE A 457 -15.52 23.84 40.68
C ILE A 457 -16.18 22.51 40.30
N ALA A 458 -17.39 22.24 40.81
CA ALA A 458 -18.08 20.99 40.52
C ALA A 458 -18.42 20.84 39.02
N GLN A 459 -18.80 21.94 38.34
CA GLN A 459 -19.02 21.95 36.89
C GLN A 459 -17.74 21.63 36.12
N SER A 460 -16.63 22.28 36.49
CA SER A 460 -15.33 22.06 35.84
C SER A 460 -14.86 20.61 36.01
N GLU A 461 -15.06 20.02 37.19
CA GLU A 461 -14.73 18.63 37.47
C GLU A 461 -15.58 17.65 36.66
N ALA A 462 -16.89 17.91 36.53
CA ALA A 462 -17.79 17.12 35.70
C ALA A 462 -17.40 17.17 34.22
N ASN A 463 -17.10 18.37 33.69
CA ASN A 463 -16.67 18.55 32.30
C ASN A 463 -15.33 17.84 32.04
N SER A 464 -14.35 18.03 32.92
CA SER A 464 -13.03 17.39 32.84
C SER A 464 -13.14 15.86 32.90
N SER A 465 -13.93 15.33 33.84
CA SER A 465 -14.15 13.89 33.98
C SER A 465 -14.78 13.27 32.74
N LYS A 466 -15.71 13.99 32.08
CA LYS A 466 -16.30 13.54 30.82
C LYS A 466 -15.24 13.44 29.72
N GLY A 467 -14.42 14.48 29.55
CA GLY A 467 -13.31 14.48 28.59
C GLY A 467 -12.30 13.36 28.86
N ASN A 468 -11.96 13.12 30.13
CA ASN A 468 -11.04 12.06 30.55
C ASN A 468 -11.58 10.66 30.22
N TYR A 469 -12.88 10.42 30.39
CA TYR A 469 -13.52 9.16 30.02
C TYR A 469 -13.42 8.90 28.50
N ILE A 470 -13.73 9.90 27.67
CA ILE A 470 -13.62 9.76 26.21
C ILE A 470 -12.16 9.55 25.77
N ASN A 471 -11.20 10.23 26.41
CA ASN A 471 -9.79 10.03 26.14
C ASN A 471 -9.30 8.62 26.55
N ALA A 472 -9.81 8.08 27.67
CA ALA A 472 -9.51 6.71 28.08
C ALA A 472 -10.03 5.70 27.04
N LEU A 473 -11.26 5.87 26.53
CA LEU A 473 -11.81 5.04 25.45
C LEU A 473 -10.97 5.12 24.18
N TRP A 474 -10.60 6.32 23.75
CA TRP A 474 -9.70 6.51 22.60
C TRP A 474 -8.38 5.75 22.79
N THR A 475 -7.78 5.87 23.97
CA THR A 475 -6.51 5.22 24.30
C THR A 475 -6.64 3.69 24.26
N TYR A 476 -7.73 3.12 24.79
CA TYR A 476 -8.03 1.70 24.71
C TYR A 476 -8.09 1.20 23.26
N TRP A 477 -8.92 1.82 22.42
CA TRP A 477 -9.08 1.41 21.01
C TRP A 477 -7.80 1.58 20.20
N ARG A 478 -7.03 2.64 20.48
CA ARG A 478 -5.73 2.83 19.86
C ARG A 478 -4.77 1.69 20.21
N TYR A 479 -4.63 1.32 21.48
CA TYR A 479 -3.75 0.20 21.86
C TYR A 479 -4.25 -1.14 21.34
N TYR A 480 -5.57 -1.35 21.27
CA TYR A 480 -6.18 -2.53 20.67
C TYR A 480 -5.69 -2.75 19.23
N TYR A 481 -5.80 -1.73 18.39
CA TYR A 481 -5.34 -1.81 17.00
C TYR A 481 -3.81 -1.78 16.85
N VAL A 482 -3.06 -1.21 17.81
CA VAL A 482 -1.58 -1.31 17.82
C VAL A 482 -1.16 -2.76 18.03
N VAL A 483 -1.73 -3.45 19.03
CA VAL A 483 -1.40 -4.87 19.31
C VAL A 483 -1.78 -5.74 18.12
N ARG A 484 -2.95 -5.54 17.53
CA ARG A 484 -3.38 -6.24 16.31
C ARG A 484 -2.46 -5.98 15.13
N ARG A 485 -2.05 -4.73 14.89
CA ARG A 485 -1.10 -4.37 13.83
C ARG A 485 0.26 -5.04 14.01
N LEU A 486 0.79 -5.05 15.23
CA LEU A 486 2.12 -5.62 15.52
C LEU A 486 2.13 -7.15 15.38
N THR A 487 1.07 -7.81 15.84
CA THR A 487 1.00 -9.28 15.92
C THR A 487 0.28 -9.93 14.74
N LEU A 488 -0.50 -9.14 13.98
CA LEU A 488 -1.48 -9.60 13.00
C LEU A 488 -2.41 -10.70 13.54
N PHE A 489 -2.67 -10.64 14.83
CA PHE A 489 -3.48 -11.60 15.56
C PHE A 489 -4.56 -10.86 16.34
N ASP A 490 -5.78 -11.36 16.24
CA ASP A 490 -6.91 -10.88 16.99
C ASP A 490 -7.01 -11.67 18.30
N PHE A 491 -6.58 -11.06 19.40
CA PHE A 491 -6.59 -11.70 20.72
C PHE A 491 -7.98 -11.75 21.36
N GLU A 492 -8.91 -10.90 20.94
CA GLU A 492 -10.29 -10.95 21.40
C GLU A 492 -10.98 -12.19 20.82
N LEU A 493 -10.81 -12.45 19.53
CA LEU A 493 -11.38 -13.60 18.83
C LEU A 493 -10.45 -14.83 18.82
N ASN A 494 -9.25 -14.71 19.38
CA ASN A 494 -8.19 -15.70 19.41
C ASN A 494 -7.90 -16.35 18.04
N ARG A 495 -7.74 -15.53 17.00
CA ARG A 495 -7.48 -16.01 15.62
C ARG A 495 -6.53 -15.08 14.85
N PRO A 496 -5.76 -15.59 13.88
CA PRO A 496 -4.96 -14.74 13.00
C PRO A 496 -5.83 -13.86 12.12
N ILE A 497 -5.37 -12.65 11.83
CA ILE A 497 -6.03 -11.73 10.90
C ILE A 497 -5.68 -12.19 9.49
N THR A 498 -6.71 -12.60 8.74
CA THR A 498 -6.56 -13.17 7.40
C THR A 498 -7.32 -12.33 6.39
N VAL A 499 -6.81 -12.32 5.16
CA VAL A 499 -7.38 -11.60 4.02
C VAL A 499 -7.42 -12.55 2.84
N ASP A 500 -8.52 -12.57 2.09
CA ASP A 500 -8.51 -13.19 0.77
C ASP A 500 -7.80 -12.29 -0.23
N TYR A 501 -6.56 -12.63 -0.54
CA TYR A 501 -5.73 -11.86 -1.47
C TYR A 501 -6.27 -11.87 -2.90
N LYS A 502 -7.22 -12.76 -3.26
CA LYS A 502 -7.82 -12.79 -4.60
C LYS A 502 -8.72 -11.59 -4.85
N ASP A 503 -9.42 -11.11 -3.83
CA ASP A 503 -10.31 -9.93 -3.92
C ASP A 503 -9.55 -8.61 -4.12
N LEU A 504 -8.22 -8.66 -3.95
CA LEU A 504 -7.32 -7.51 -4.10
C LEU A 504 -6.77 -7.36 -5.52
N LEU A 505 -6.85 -8.40 -6.35
CA LEU A 505 -6.36 -8.43 -7.73
C LEU A 505 -7.39 -7.83 -8.68
#